data_AF-A0A0C1Y8C8-F1
#
_entry.id   AF-A0A0C1Y8C8-F1
#
_cell.length_a   1.000
_cell.length_b   1.000
_cell.length_c   1.000
_cell.angle_alpha   90.00
_cell.angle_beta   90.00
_cell.angle_gamma   90.00
#
_symmetry.space_group_name_H-M   'P 1'
#
loop_
_entity.id
_entity.type
_entity.pdbx_description
1 polymer ?
#
loop_
_entity_poly.entity_id
_entity_poly.type
_entity_poly.pdbx_seq_one_letter_code
_entity_poly.pdbx_strand_id
1 'polypeptide(L)'
;MKAKLVLGICGALLSLQATAGQLCGKQRVADNVRTCPNGDMPMFVADEVKPYVPPAATAARNDQRQRAAEMAPASLDDYFGVWRTRAPGAVWTSPSGYRGYDWLHVSAGVSAGDLIIKPNGTYVWASYGGKAGRWTRSDDAGYPIVLIDTVENRQWKVGLDPKHTGGRDIIVWDGGSFYYDGRK
;
A
#
# COMPACT_ATOMS: atom_id res chain seq x y z
N MET A 1 63.76 12.76 9.52
CA MET A 1 62.91 11.80 8.78
C MET A 1 61.49 11.95 9.31
N LYS A 2 60.51 12.16 8.41
CA LYS A 2 59.12 12.51 8.73
C LYS A 2 58.28 11.24 8.84
N ALA A 3 57.57 11.04 9.95
CA ALA A 3 56.50 10.05 10.07
C ALA A 3 55.16 10.78 10.25
N LYS A 4 54.32 10.75 9.22
CA LYS A 4 52.94 11.23 9.26
C LYS A 4 52.07 10.07 9.73
N LEU A 5 51.44 10.21 10.90
CA LEU A 5 50.41 9.30 11.39
C LEU A 5 49.05 9.85 10.92
N VAL A 6 48.37 9.14 10.03
CA VAL A 6 47.01 9.43 9.58
C VAL A 6 46.07 8.58 10.44
N LEU A 7 45.36 9.19 11.39
CA LEU A 7 44.23 8.54 12.05
C LEU A 7 42.99 8.68 11.14
N GLY A 8 42.54 7.54 10.61
CA GLY A 8 41.27 7.42 9.91
C GLY A 8 40.11 7.51 10.91
N ILE A 9 39.25 8.51 10.73
CA ILE A 9 37.97 8.63 11.41
C ILE A 9 37.04 7.57 10.81
N CYS A 10 36.80 6.49 11.55
CA CYS A 10 35.76 5.52 11.23
C CYS A 10 34.42 6.15 11.62
N GLY A 11 33.81 6.88 10.69
CA GLY A 11 32.46 7.42 10.83
C GLY A 11 31.44 6.28 10.75
N ALA A 12 31.04 5.74 11.90
CA ALA A 12 29.81 4.98 11.99
C ALA A 12 28.64 5.94 11.76
N LEU A 13 28.19 6.04 10.52
CA LEU A 13 26.87 6.58 10.18
C LEU A 13 25.83 5.60 10.75
N LEU A 14 25.52 5.76 12.04
CA LEU A 14 24.27 5.30 12.62
C LEU A 14 23.16 6.07 11.91
N SER A 15 22.60 5.45 10.87
CA SER A 15 21.31 5.85 10.35
C SER A 15 20.30 5.67 11.48
N LEU A 16 19.90 6.78 12.10
CA LEU A 16 18.67 6.82 12.88
C LEU A 16 17.52 6.55 11.90
N GLN A 17 17.20 5.27 11.73
CA GLN A 17 15.87 4.89 11.27
C GLN A 17 14.93 5.25 12.42
N ALA A 18 14.17 6.33 12.23
CA ALA A 18 13.01 6.59 13.06
C ALA A 18 12.09 5.39 12.89
N THR A 19 11.95 4.60 13.95
CA THR A 19 10.97 3.53 14.06
C THR A 19 9.73 4.11 14.72
N ALA A 20 8.55 3.74 14.24
CA ALA A 20 7.27 4.11 14.84
C ALA A 20 7.29 3.79 16.35
N GLY A 21 6.61 4.61 17.16
CA GLY A 21 6.62 4.40 18.61
C GLY A 21 5.70 5.35 19.38
N GLN A 22 5.63 5.12 20.69
CA GLN A 22 4.81 5.89 21.61
C GLN A 22 5.54 7.12 22.17
N LEU A 23 4.81 8.23 22.34
CA LEU A 23 5.30 9.48 22.94
C LEU A 23 4.54 9.82 24.22
N CYS A 24 5.29 10.27 25.22
CA CYS A 24 4.78 11.02 26.37
C CYS A 24 5.25 12.47 26.26
N GLY A 25 4.35 13.35 25.80
CA GLY A 25 4.72 14.72 25.43
C GLY A 25 5.71 14.73 24.26
N LYS A 26 6.95 15.17 24.51
CA LYS A 26 8.02 15.18 23.49
C LYS A 26 9.00 14.01 23.61
N GLN A 27 8.81 13.14 24.61
CA GLN A 27 9.74 12.07 24.91
C GLN A 27 9.22 10.73 24.38
N ARG A 28 10.07 10.01 23.64
CA ARG A 28 9.78 8.63 23.23
C ARG A 28 9.80 7.70 24.42
N VAL A 29 8.79 6.84 24.48
CA VAL A 29 8.65 5.80 25.50
C VAL A 29 8.56 4.44 24.82
N ALA A 30 8.88 3.39 25.58
CA ALA A 30 8.75 2.03 25.08
C ALA A 30 7.27 1.69 24.81
N ASP A 31 7.03 0.81 23.83
CA ASP A 31 5.68 0.49 23.33
C ASP A 31 4.74 -0.17 24.36
N ASN A 32 5.28 -0.55 25.53
CA ASN A 32 4.55 -1.15 26.64
C ASN A 32 4.14 -0.15 27.72
N VAL A 33 4.41 1.15 27.57
CA VAL A 33 4.00 2.17 28.53
C VAL A 33 2.51 2.47 28.34
N ARG A 34 1.70 2.29 29.40
CA ARG A 34 0.25 2.53 29.36
C ARG A 34 -0.16 3.92 29.84
N THR A 35 0.69 4.57 30.62
CA THR A 35 0.42 5.88 31.21
C THR A 35 1.73 6.63 31.38
N CYS A 36 1.76 7.88 30.98
CA CYS A 36 2.90 8.77 31.08
C CYS A 36 3.14 9.19 32.54
N PRO A 37 4.36 9.63 32.90
CA PRO A 37 4.68 10.05 34.27
C PRO A 37 3.81 11.18 34.83
N ASN A 38 3.18 11.97 33.96
CA ASN A 38 2.27 13.06 34.31
C ASN A 38 0.79 12.63 34.37
N GLY A 39 0.49 11.33 34.19
CA GLY A 39 -0.88 10.80 34.19
C GLY A 39 -1.56 10.79 32.80
N ASP A 40 -0.93 11.35 31.77
CA ASP A 40 -1.49 11.36 30.42
C ASP A 40 -1.38 10.00 29.73
N MET A 41 -2.17 9.78 28.68
CA MET A 41 -2.02 8.61 27.83
C MET A 41 -0.94 8.83 26.76
N PRO A 42 -0.06 7.85 26.50
CA PRO A 42 0.94 7.97 25.45
C PRO A 42 0.30 8.03 24.07
N MET A 43 0.78 8.94 23.24
CA MET A 43 0.30 9.12 21.86
C MET A 43 1.19 8.32 20.91
N PHE A 44 0.56 7.53 20.03
CA PHE A 44 1.29 6.86 18.97
C PHE A 44 1.66 7.86 17.88
N VAL A 45 2.92 7.86 17.46
CA VAL A 45 3.38 8.64 16.30
C VAL A 45 3.90 7.67 15.25
N ALA A 46 3.20 7.67 14.11
CA ALA A 46 3.62 6.94 12.93
C ALA A 46 4.83 7.64 12.27
N ASP A 47 5.71 6.86 11.64
CA ASP A 47 6.82 7.42 10.90
C ASP A 47 6.31 8.24 9.70
N GLU A 48 6.84 9.46 9.55
CA GLU A 48 6.66 10.19 8.31
C GLU A 48 7.33 9.41 7.17
N VAL A 49 6.50 8.92 6.24
CA VAL A 49 6.99 8.25 5.03
C VAL A 49 7.74 9.28 4.21
N LYS A 50 9.07 9.16 4.18
CA LYS A 50 9.89 9.95 3.27
C LYS A 50 9.49 9.63 1.83
N PRO A 51 9.20 10.63 0.98
CA PRO A 51 8.89 10.40 -0.42
C PRO A 51 9.98 9.54 -1.05
N TYR A 52 9.58 8.42 -1.65
CA TYR A 52 10.51 7.57 -2.38
C TYR A 52 11.11 8.37 -3.54
N VAL A 53 12.43 8.57 -3.51
CA VAL A 53 13.17 9.12 -4.63
C VAL A 53 13.74 7.93 -5.41
N PRO A 54 13.23 7.61 -6.62
CA PRO A 54 13.80 6.55 -7.42
C PRO A 54 15.27 6.85 -7.74
N PRO A 55 16.17 5.86 -7.66
CA PRO A 55 17.53 6.03 -8.16
C PRO A 55 17.50 6.39 -9.64
N ALA A 56 18.44 7.25 -10.06
CA ALA A 56 18.54 7.68 -11.45
C ALA A 56 18.61 6.46 -12.39
N ALA A 57 17.70 6.40 -13.36
CA ALA A 57 17.63 5.31 -14.31
C ALA A 57 18.93 5.21 -15.11
N THR A 58 19.72 4.17 -14.87
CA THR A 58 20.76 3.74 -15.81
C THR A 58 20.09 3.19 -17.05
N ALA A 59 20.46 3.73 -18.21
CA ALA A 59 19.88 3.41 -19.50
C ALA A 59 20.18 1.95 -19.91
N ALA A 60 19.33 1.01 -19.53
CA ALA A 60 19.24 -0.31 -20.18
C ALA A 60 18.19 -0.21 -21.30
N ARG A 61 18.63 0.32 -22.45
CA ARG A 61 17.83 0.54 -23.65
C ARG A 61 17.94 -0.69 -24.56
N ASN A 62 16.81 -1.37 -24.79
CA ASN A 62 16.41 -2.18 -25.97
C ASN A 62 15.98 -3.63 -25.75
N ASP A 63 16.38 -4.34 -24.69
CA ASP A 63 16.05 -5.77 -24.58
C ASP A 63 14.65 -6.06 -24.01
N GLN A 64 14.07 -5.13 -23.24
CA GLN A 64 12.70 -5.30 -22.70
C GLN A 64 11.61 -5.20 -23.78
N ARG A 65 11.89 -4.57 -24.93
CA ARG A 65 10.88 -4.42 -25.99
C ARG A 65 10.69 -5.69 -26.82
N GLN A 66 11.66 -6.61 -26.80
CA GLN A 66 11.60 -7.86 -27.58
C GLN A 66 11.02 -9.04 -26.78
N ARG A 67 11.09 -9.04 -25.44
CA ARG A 67 10.43 -10.08 -24.61
C ARG A 67 8.94 -9.87 -24.37
N ALA A 68 8.41 -8.67 -24.63
CA ALA A 68 6.98 -8.38 -24.52
C ALA A 68 6.12 -8.99 -25.66
N ALA A 69 6.74 -9.61 -26.67
CA ALA A 69 6.05 -10.10 -27.87
C ALA A 69 5.73 -11.61 -27.85
N GLU A 70 6.10 -12.36 -26.82
CA GLU A 70 6.00 -13.83 -26.82
C GLU A 70 5.29 -14.41 -25.59
N MET A 71 4.26 -13.71 -25.12
CA MET A 71 3.16 -14.29 -24.36
C MET A 71 1.88 -13.76 -24.99
N ALA A 72 1.06 -14.65 -25.55
CA ALA A 72 -0.27 -14.27 -26.02
C ALA A 72 -0.95 -13.50 -24.87
N PRO A 73 -1.36 -12.24 -25.07
CA PRO A 73 -1.85 -11.42 -23.98
C PRO A 73 -3.10 -12.06 -23.41
N ALA A 74 -3.07 -12.47 -22.14
CA ALA A 74 -4.30 -12.80 -21.41
C ALA A 74 -5.27 -11.63 -21.62
N SER A 75 -6.45 -11.91 -22.19
CA SER A 75 -7.40 -10.85 -22.52
C SER A 75 -7.74 -10.05 -21.28
N LEU A 76 -7.81 -8.72 -21.42
CA LEU A 76 -8.22 -7.83 -20.34
C LEU A 76 -9.73 -7.57 -20.33
N ASP A 77 -10.48 -8.21 -21.23
CA ASP A 77 -11.90 -7.95 -21.43
C ASP A 77 -12.72 -8.12 -20.14
N ASP A 78 -12.35 -9.08 -19.31
CA ASP A 78 -13.03 -9.36 -18.04
C ASP A 78 -12.96 -8.17 -17.08
N TYR A 79 -11.88 -7.38 -17.13
CA TYR A 79 -11.64 -6.23 -16.27
C TYR A 79 -12.39 -4.97 -16.71
N PHE A 80 -12.83 -4.90 -17.97
CA PHE A 80 -13.50 -3.70 -18.49
C PHE A 80 -14.97 -3.65 -18.10
N GLY A 81 -15.44 -2.45 -17.81
CA GLY A 81 -16.83 -2.19 -17.40
C GLY A 81 -16.92 -1.39 -16.11
N VAL A 82 -18.07 -1.51 -15.45
CA VAL A 82 -18.40 -0.81 -14.20
C VAL A 82 -18.30 -1.81 -13.05
N TRP A 83 -17.61 -1.42 -12.00
CA TRP A 83 -17.39 -2.21 -10.79
C TRP A 83 -17.86 -1.43 -9.58
N ARG A 84 -18.86 -1.93 -8.88
CA ARG A 84 -19.27 -1.41 -7.57
C ARG A 84 -18.22 -1.80 -6.55
N THR A 85 -17.43 -0.83 -6.09
CA THR A 85 -16.34 -1.10 -5.16
C THR A 85 -16.74 -0.90 -3.71
N ARG A 86 -16.07 -1.60 -2.80
CA ARG A 86 -16.22 -1.47 -1.35
C ARG A 86 -14.90 -1.72 -0.64
N ALA A 87 -14.68 -1.01 0.46
CA ALA A 87 -13.66 -1.38 1.43
C ALA A 87 -14.23 -2.51 2.31
N PRO A 88 -13.56 -3.66 2.40
CA PRO A 88 -14.06 -4.78 3.18
C PRO A 88 -14.07 -4.47 4.68
N GLY A 89 -15.02 -5.09 5.38
CA GLY A 89 -15.07 -5.05 6.84
C GLY A 89 -13.99 -5.91 7.46
N ALA A 90 -13.73 -5.69 8.75
CA ALA A 90 -12.79 -6.48 9.52
C ALA A 90 -13.45 -7.00 10.80
N VAL A 91 -13.11 -8.23 11.19
CA VAL A 91 -13.52 -8.82 12.46
C VAL A 91 -12.28 -9.36 13.14
N TRP A 92 -12.08 -8.98 14.40
CA TRP A 92 -10.95 -9.47 15.19
C TRP A 92 -11.32 -9.55 16.67
N THR A 93 -10.54 -10.31 17.42
CA THR A 93 -10.71 -10.42 18.87
C THR A 93 -9.54 -9.77 19.61
N SER A 94 -9.80 -9.28 20.82
CA SER A 94 -8.75 -8.81 21.74
C SER A 94 -9.04 -9.25 23.17
N PRO A 95 -8.03 -9.47 24.03
CA PRO A 95 -8.25 -9.84 25.42
C PRO A 95 -9.16 -8.85 26.16
N SER A 96 -10.16 -9.34 26.89
CA SER A 96 -11.15 -8.45 27.52
C SER A 96 -10.76 -7.89 28.89
N GLY A 97 -9.70 -8.41 29.50
CA GLY A 97 -9.37 -8.17 30.91
C GLY A 97 -10.20 -9.03 31.89
N TYR A 98 -11.30 -9.64 31.43
CA TYR A 98 -12.09 -10.60 32.19
C TYR A 98 -11.65 -12.03 31.87
N ARG A 99 -11.44 -12.85 32.91
CA ARG A 99 -10.97 -14.23 32.76
C ARG A 99 -12.02 -15.06 32.00
N GLY A 100 -11.60 -15.61 30.86
CA GLY A 100 -12.45 -16.46 30.01
C GLY A 100 -13.28 -15.71 28.98
N TYR A 101 -13.05 -14.41 28.77
CA TYR A 101 -13.76 -13.61 27.76
C TYR A 101 -12.79 -12.82 26.87
N ASP A 102 -13.14 -12.68 25.60
CA ASP A 102 -12.49 -11.78 24.65
C ASP A 102 -13.49 -10.74 24.14
N TRP A 103 -13.00 -9.55 23.82
CA TRP A 103 -13.77 -8.55 23.07
C TRP A 103 -13.76 -8.92 21.59
N LEU A 104 -14.95 -9.01 21.01
CA LEU A 104 -15.12 -9.09 19.56
C LEU A 104 -15.26 -7.68 18.99
N HIS A 105 -14.38 -7.33 18.06
CA HIS A 105 -14.44 -6.09 17.31
C HIS A 105 -14.98 -6.36 15.92
N VAL A 106 -15.91 -5.53 15.47
CA VAL A 106 -16.49 -5.60 14.13
C VAL A 106 -16.41 -4.22 13.51
N SER A 107 -15.69 -4.11 12.41
CA SER A 107 -15.70 -2.95 11.52
C SER A 107 -16.55 -3.29 10.30
N ALA A 108 -17.68 -2.60 10.15
CA ALA A 108 -18.51 -2.74 8.97
C ALA A 108 -17.76 -2.17 7.76
N GLY A 109 -17.69 -2.94 6.67
CA GLY A 109 -17.17 -2.46 5.41
C GLY A 109 -18.02 -1.32 4.85
N VAL A 110 -17.43 -0.51 3.98
CA VAL A 110 -18.09 0.68 3.41
C VAL A 110 -18.05 0.65 1.89
N SER A 111 -19.12 1.12 1.24
CA SER A 111 -19.10 1.29 -0.22
C SER A 111 -18.08 2.38 -0.60
N ALA A 112 -17.35 2.14 -1.68
CA ALA A 112 -16.28 3.01 -2.18
C ALA A 112 -16.55 3.50 -3.62
N GLY A 113 -17.84 3.58 -3.99
CA GLY A 113 -18.31 4.06 -5.28
C GLY A 113 -17.96 3.15 -6.46
N ASP A 114 -18.33 3.60 -7.66
CA ASP A 114 -18.15 2.82 -8.88
C ASP A 114 -16.77 3.10 -9.52
N LEU A 115 -16.06 2.04 -9.87
CA LEU A 115 -14.86 2.05 -10.70
C LEU A 115 -15.22 1.64 -12.13
N ILE A 116 -14.93 2.51 -13.08
CA ILE A 116 -15.14 2.29 -14.51
C ILE A 116 -13.78 2.13 -15.18
N ILE A 117 -13.47 0.95 -15.69
CA ILE A 117 -12.24 0.68 -16.45
C ILE A 117 -12.61 0.57 -17.92
N LYS A 118 -12.02 1.42 -18.77
CA LYS A 118 -12.32 1.50 -20.21
C LYS A 118 -11.21 0.85 -21.03
N PRO A 119 -11.52 0.16 -22.13
CA PRO A 119 -10.51 -0.49 -22.99
C PRO A 119 -9.55 0.52 -23.65
N ASN A 120 -9.92 1.80 -23.73
CA ASN A 120 -9.10 2.85 -24.31
C ASN A 120 -7.91 3.33 -23.43
N GLY A 121 -7.61 2.64 -22.33
CA GLY A 121 -6.50 3.00 -21.44
C GLY A 121 -6.85 4.04 -20.37
N THR A 122 -8.14 4.31 -20.11
CA THR A 122 -8.59 5.28 -19.09
C THR A 122 -9.49 4.64 -18.05
N TYR A 123 -9.58 5.27 -16.87
CA TYR A 123 -10.50 4.87 -15.81
C TYR A 123 -11.09 6.08 -15.07
N VAL A 124 -12.23 5.87 -14.43
CA VAL A 124 -12.85 6.81 -13.49
C VAL A 124 -13.31 6.03 -12.28
N TRP A 125 -13.09 6.55 -11.08
CA TRP A 125 -13.46 5.91 -9.84
C TRP A 125 -14.06 6.92 -8.87
N ALA A 126 -15.33 6.71 -8.54
CA ALA A 126 -16.05 7.52 -7.54
C ALA A 126 -15.67 7.12 -6.09
N SER A 127 -14.39 6.86 -5.84
CA SER A 127 -13.85 6.57 -4.52
C SER A 127 -13.75 7.83 -3.67
N TYR A 128 -13.32 7.67 -2.42
CA TYR A 128 -13.03 8.80 -1.54
C TYR A 128 -12.02 9.74 -2.22
N GLY A 129 -12.43 11.00 -2.42
CA GLY A 129 -11.67 12.03 -3.13
C GLY A 129 -11.86 12.08 -4.65
N GLY A 130 -12.49 11.06 -5.26
CA GLY A 130 -12.66 10.94 -6.71
C GLY A 130 -11.33 10.75 -7.45
N LYS A 131 -11.19 9.65 -8.20
CA LYS A 131 -9.97 9.33 -8.94
C LYS A 131 -10.28 9.15 -10.41
N ALA A 132 -9.41 9.62 -11.28
CA ALA A 132 -9.51 9.40 -12.72
C ALA A 132 -8.12 9.47 -13.33
N GLY A 133 -7.90 8.73 -14.41
CA GLY A 133 -6.59 8.74 -15.04
C GLY A 133 -6.45 7.68 -16.12
N ARG A 134 -5.20 7.27 -16.31
CA ARG A 134 -4.83 6.20 -17.24
C ARG A 134 -4.50 4.93 -16.48
N TRP A 135 -4.73 3.80 -17.13
CA TRP A 135 -4.21 2.53 -16.66
C TRP A 135 -3.15 2.00 -17.61
N THR A 136 -2.25 1.19 -17.06
CA THR A 136 -1.19 0.51 -17.79
C THR A 136 -1.25 -0.99 -17.53
N ARG A 137 -0.75 -1.78 -18.48
CA ARG A 137 -0.58 -3.21 -18.26
C ARG A 137 0.60 -3.45 -17.32
N SER A 138 0.44 -4.41 -16.41
CA SER A 138 1.49 -4.91 -15.54
C SER A 138 2.12 -6.17 -16.11
N ASP A 139 3.36 -6.45 -15.71
CA ASP A 139 3.99 -7.78 -15.89
C ASP A 139 3.55 -8.77 -14.79
N ASP A 140 2.85 -8.29 -13.76
CA ASP A 140 2.27 -9.12 -12.70
C ASP A 140 0.98 -9.79 -13.19
N ALA A 141 1.03 -11.10 -13.43
CA ALA A 141 -0.11 -11.87 -13.89
C ALA A 141 -1.29 -11.90 -12.88
N GLY A 142 -1.04 -11.69 -11.58
CA GLY A 142 -2.08 -11.59 -10.57
C GLY A 142 -2.80 -10.24 -10.59
N TYR A 143 -2.14 -9.20 -11.12
CA TYR A 143 -2.64 -7.85 -11.19
C TYR A 143 -2.31 -7.20 -12.54
N PRO A 144 -2.94 -7.64 -13.64
CA PRO A 144 -2.52 -7.26 -15.00
C PRO A 144 -2.84 -5.80 -15.36
N ILE A 145 -3.63 -5.10 -14.56
CA ILE A 145 -3.95 -3.68 -14.74
C ILE A 145 -3.41 -2.88 -13.56
N VAL A 146 -2.75 -1.76 -13.84
CA VAL A 146 -2.35 -0.76 -12.83
C VAL A 146 -3.03 0.56 -13.16
N LEU A 147 -3.89 1.05 -12.27
CA LEU A 147 -4.48 2.38 -12.35
C LEU A 147 -3.46 3.39 -11.81
N ILE A 148 -3.13 4.40 -12.61
CA ILE A 148 -2.23 5.47 -12.20
C ILE A 148 -3.11 6.62 -11.69
N ASP A 149 -3.09 6.86 -10.39
CA ASP A 149 -3.72 8.03 -9.79
C ASP A 149 -2.76 9.20 -9.83
N THR A 150 -3.10 10.21 -10.64
CA THR A 150 -2.29 11.41 -10.82
C THR A 150 -2.46 12.42 -9.68
N VAL A 151 -3.50 12.28 -8.84
CA VAL A 151 -3.75 13.19 -7.71
C VAL A 151 -2.91 12.79 -6.51
N GLU A 152 -2.94 11.51 -6.13
CA GLU A 152 -2.21 10.98 -4.97
C GLU A 152 -0.82 10.44 -5.34
N ASN A 153 -0.47 10.44 -6.63
CA ASN A 153 0.72 9.76 -7.18
C ASN A 153 0.83 8.30 -6.69
N ARG A 154 -0.31 7.62 -6.60
CA ARG A 154 -0.43 6.22 -6.18
C ARG A 154 -0.76 5.32 -7.36
N GLN A 155 -0.34 4.08 -7.24
CA GLN A 155 -0.66 3.03 -8.20
C GLN A 155 -1.59 2.03 -7.55
N TRP A 156 -2.70 1.71 -8.22
CA TRP A 156 -3.67 0.72 -7.77
C TRP A 156 -3.62 -0.47 -8.70
N LYS A 157 -3.17 -1.61 -8.17
CA LYS A 157 -3.10 -2.89 -8.86
C LYS A 157 -4.47 -3.53 -8.89
N VAL A 158 -4.92 -3.96 -10.07
CA VAL A 158 -6.23 -4.58 -10.27
C VAL A 158 -6.06 -6.00 -10.75
N GLY A 159 -6.63 -6.94 -10.02
CA GLY A 159 -6.62 -8.38 -10.26
C GLY A 159 -8.01 -8.96 -10.11
N LEU A 160 -8.26 -10.14 -10.66
CA LEU A 160 -9.46 -10.91 -10.34
C LEU A 160 -9.29 -11.59 -8.98
N ASP A 161 -10.40 -11.87 -8.28
CA ASP A 161 -10.41 -12.69 -7.07
C ASP A 161 -10.77 -14.16 -7.38
N PRO A 162 -9.80 -15.02 -7.74
CA PRO A 162 -10.07 -16.42 -7.97
C PRO A 162 -10.42 -17.16 -6.66
N LYS A 163 -9.98 -16.66 -5.51
CA LYS A 163 -10.05 -17.39 -4.23
C LYS A 163 -11.44 -17.34 -3.63
N HIS A 164 -12.11 -16.20 -3.64
CA HIS A 164 -13.42 -16.05 -3.00
C HIS A 164 -14.57 -16.07 -3.99
N THR A 165 -14.33 -15.78 -5.27
CA THR A 165 -15.42 -15.57 -6.23
C THR A 165 -15.25 -16.35 -7.53
N GLY A 166 -14.17 -17.12 -7.67
CA GLY A 166 -13.85 -17.82 -8.91
C GLY A 166 -13.50 -16.89 -10.07
N GLY A 167 -13.04 -15.68 -9.77
CA GLY A 167 -12.64 -14.68 -10.78
C GLY A 167 -13.79 -13.82 -11.31
N ARG A 168 -14.90 -13.73 -10.57
CA ARG A 168 -16.05 -12.88 -10.93
C ARG A 168 -15.92 -11.44 -10.43
N ASP A 169 -15.28 -11.27 -9.28
CA ASP A 169 -15.04 -9.98 -8.64
C ASP A 169 -13.58 -9.56 -8.86
N ILE A 170 -13.33 -8.26 -8.81
CA ILE A 170 -11.97 -7.70 -8.82
C ILE A 170 -11.49 -7.37 -7.42
N ILE A 171 -10.17 -7.36 -7.26
CA ILE A 171 -9.46 -6.76 -6.14
C ILE A 171 -8.69 -5.56 -6.67
N VAL A 172 -8.84 -4.42 -6.01
CA VAL A 172 -8.05 -3.21 -6.24
C VAL A 172 -7.15 -2.99 -5.05
N TRP A 173 -5.84 -3.13 -5.20
CA TRP A 173 -4.86 -3.14 -4.12
C TRP A 173 -3.77 -2.08 -4.33
N ASP A 174 -3.39 -1.37 -3.27
CA ASP A 174 -2.36 -0.32 -3.34
C ASP A 174 -0.91 -0.83 -3.30
N GLY A 175 -0.71 -2.15 -3.18
CA GLY A 175 0.61 -2.74 -2.98
C GLY A 175 1.04 -2.83 -1.51
N GLY A 176 0.22 -2.33 -0.58
CA GLY A 176 0.47 -2.32 0.85
C GLY A 176 -0.76 -2.81 1.63
N SER A 177 -1.37 -1.93 2.42
CA SER A 177 -2.39 -2.29 3.41
C SER A 177 -3.82 -2.05 2.93
N PHE A 178 -4.03 -1.31 1.84
CA PHE A 178 -5.36 -0.91 1.40
C PHE A 178 -5.80 -1.71 0.18
N TYR A 179 -6.98 -2.33 0.29
CA TYR A 179 -7.61 -2.98 -0.84
C TYR A 179 -9.12 -2.78 -0.85
N TYR A 180 -9.70 -2.92 -2.03
CA TYR A 180 -11.13 -2.86 -2.28
C TYR A 180 -11.56 -4.09 -3.04
N ASP A 181 -12.75 -4.60 -2.72
CA ASP A 181 -13.44 -5.57 -3.58
C ASP A 181 -14.26 -4.79 -4.61
N GLY A 182 -14.35 -5.28 -5.85
CA GLY A 182 -15.22 -4.73 -6.88
C GLY A 182 -16.13 -5.80 -7.48
N ARG A 183 -17.42 -5.51 -7.55
CA ARG A 183 -18.44 -6.39 -8.14
C ARG A 183 -19.06 -5.80 -9.38
N LYS A 184 -19.30 -6.62 -10.40
CA LYS A 184 -20.00 -6.21 -11.63
C LYS A 184 -21.52 -6.24 -11.42
#